data_AF-A0A928F818-F1
#
_entry.id   AF-A0A928F818-F1
#
_cell.length_a   1.000
_cell.length_b   1.000
_cell.length_c   1.000
_cell.angle_alpha   90.00
_cell.angle_beta   90.00
_cell.angle_gamma   90.00
#
_symmetry.space_group_name_H-M   'P 1'
#
loop_
_entity.id
_entity.type
_entity.pdbx_description
1 polymer ?
#
loop_
_entity_poly.entity_id
_entity_poly.type
_entity_poly.pdbx_seq_one_letter_code
_entity_poly.pdbx_strand_id
1 'polypeptide(L)'
;MSKAIKISLKKAPESYDLGASKFFGTPTVPLAWDGDFYEDEIFFCQIRLSDIAELDKENRLPHTGYLYIFLETEDGNYHLKPDVRYYDSKPELAINDFNAAVDGFENFTEAYLMEFSEADGDEICTKLFGSPSDWNYADKPPKLLMQYDPLDNDTGFLEFLDGFIYFFFGEDEKKLENITLWEEYT
;
A
#
# COMPACT_ATOMS: atom_id res chain seq x y z
N MET A 1 5.66 -11.39 -21.36
CA MET A 1 5.11 -10.15 -20.77
C MET A 1 5.56 -10.14 -19.32
N SER A 2 5.89 -8.97 -18.75
CA SER A 2 6.11 -8.88 -17.30
C SER A 2 4.84 -9.31 -16.57
N LYS A 3 4.97 -9.85 -15.37
CA LYS A 3 3.84 -10.24 -14.53
C LYS A 3 3.64 -9.23 -13.42
N ALA A 4 2.40 -9.10 -12.99
CA ALA A 4 2.01 -8.31 -11.83
C ALA A 4 1.24 -9.21 -10.85
N ILE A 5 1.06 -8.69 -9.64
CA ILE A 5 0.23 -9.30 -8.61
C ILE A 5 -0.97 -8.39 -8.42
N LYS A 6 -2.13 -8.77 -8.95
CA LYS A 6 -3.37 -8.03 -8.75
C LYS A 6 -3.80 -8.12 -7.29
N ILE A 7 -4.30 -7.00 -6.78
CA ILE A 7 -4.90 -6.90 -5.46
C ILE A 7 -6.40 -6.64 -5.64
N SER A 8 -7.24 -7.53 -5.13
CA SER A 8 -8.69 -7.33 -5.04
C SER A 8 -9.09 -7.16 -3.58
N LEU A 9 -10.07 -6.28 -3.32
CA LEU A 9 -10.45 -5.93 -1.96
C LEU A 9 -11.80 -6.51 -1.54
N LYS A 10 -11.87 -6.88 -0.27
CA LYS A 10 -13.11 -7.25 0.41
C LYS A 10 -13.18 -6.59 1.77
N LYS A 11 -14.28 -5.89 2.05
CA LYS A 11 -14.54 -5.33 3.37
C LYS A 11 -14.44 -6.41 4.45
N ALA A 12 -13.66 -6.13 5.49
CA ALA A 12 -13.43 -7.07 6.57
C ALA A 12 -14.73 -7.36 7.34
N PRO A 13 -14.98 -8.62 7.75
CA PRO A 13 -16.04 -8.93 8.70
C PRO A 13 -15.68 -8.39 10.09
N GLU A 14 -16.63 -8.41 11.04
CA GLU A 14 -16.42 -7.94 12.42
C GLU A 14 -15.20 -8.58 13.12
N SER A 15 -14.93 -9.86 12.82
CA SER A 15 -13.78 -10.59 13.35
C SER A 15 -12.92 -11.11 12.21
N TYR A 16 -11.67 -10.67 12.17
CA TYR A 16 -10.67 -11.09 11.20
C TYR A 16 -9.27 -11.10 11.84
N ASP A 17 -8.29 -11.66 11.13
CA ASP A 17 -6.89 -11.60 11.54
C ASP A 17 -6.35 -10.18 11.35
N LEU A 18 -6.08 -9.45 12.45
CA LEU A 18 -5.55 -8.08 12.38
C LEU A 18 -4.18 -8.01 11.68
N GLY A 19 -3.43 -9.11 11.67
CA GLY A 19 -2.20 -9.25 10.91
C GLY A 19 -2.41 -9.60 9.43
N ALA A 20 -3.62 -9.65 8.89
CA ALA A 20 -3.84 -9.95 7.47
C ALA A 20 -3.33 -8.80 6.57
N SER A 21 -3.05 -9.11 5.30
CA SER A 21 -2.83 -8.09 4.28
C SER A 21 -4.12 -7.27 4.07
N LYS A 22 -4.04 -5.95 4.22
CA LYS A 22 -5.22 -5.08 4.20
C LYS A 22 -4.87 -3.62 3.90
N PHE A 23 -5.83 -2.91 3.30
CA PHE A 23 -5.89 -1.45 3.34
C PHE A 23 -6.68 -1.00 4.57
N PHE A 24 -6.26 0.13 5.16
CA PHE A 24 -6.95 0.84 6.23
C PHE A 24 -7.29 -0.02 7.48
N GLY A 25 -8.02 0.59 8.42
CA GLY A 25 -8.38 -0.01 9.69
C GLY A 25 -7.22 -0.07 10.68
N THR A 26 -7.21 -1.06 11.56
CA THR A 26 -6.23 -1.18 12.65
C THR A 26 -4.90 -1.77 12.14
N PRO A 27 -3.81 -1.00 11.98
CA PRO A 27 -2.50 -1.59 11.71
C PRO A 27 -2.06 -2.49 12.86
N THR A 28 -1.41 -3.60 12.54
CA THR A 28 -0.72 -4.44 13.53
C THR A 28 0.77 -4.34 13.28
N VAL A 29 1.49 -3.66 14.17
CA VAL A 29 2.89 -3.24 14.01
C VAL A 29 3.79 -3.87 15.08
N PRO A 30 5.14 -3.77 14.94
CA PRO A 30 6.07 -4.12 16.00
C PRO A 30 5.84 -3.26 17.25
N LEU A 31 6.03 -3.83 18.44
CA LEU A 31 5.96 -3.07 19.69
C LEU A 31 6.98 -1.92 19.75
N ALA A 32 8.10 -2.05 19.02
CA ALA A 32 9.14 -1.03 18.94
C ALA A 32 8.69 0.28 18.26
N TRP A 33 7.56 0.28 17.55
CA TRP A 33 7.00 1.48 16.89
C TRP A 33 5.91 2.16 17.72
N ASP A 34 5.68 1.73 18.97
CA ASP A 34 4.69 2.37 19.84
C ASP A 34 5.03 3.85 20.05
N GLY A 35 4.18 4.74 19.54
CA GLY A 35 4.38 6.20 19.56
C GLY A 35 5.41 6.73 18.56
N ASP A 36 5.88 5.92 17.60
CA ASP A 36 6.85 6.31 16.57
C ASP A 36 6.17 6.60 15.22
N PHE A 37 5.18 7.50 15.25
CA PHE A 37 4.39 7.94 14.10
C PHE A 37 4.19 9.46 14.15
N TYR A 38 4.04 10.09 12.99
CA TYR A 38 3.71 11.53 12.94
C TYR A 38 2.22 11.75 13.25
N GLU A 39 1.87 12.94 13.73
CA GLU A 39 0.48 13.29 14.06
C GLU A 39 -0.42 13.35 12.80
N ASP A 40 0.18 13.60 11.65
CA ASP A 40 -0.44 13.77 10.33
C ASP A 40 -0.23 12.55 9.41
N GLU A 41 0.14 11.41 9.98
CA GLU A 41 0.38 10.16 9.25
C GLU A 41 -0.86 9.25 9.29
N ILE A 42 -1.24 8.73 8.12
CA ILE A 42 -2.32 7.73 8.00
C ILE A 42 -1.77 6.36 7.67
N PHE A 43 -2.42 5.33 8.20
CA PHE A 43 -2.23 3.95 7.80
C PHE A 43 -2.94 3.69 6.46
N PHE A 44 -2.14 3.52 5.41
CA PHE A 44 -2.65 3.18 4.09
C PHE A 44 -2.80 1.67 3.93
N CYS A 45 -1.72 0.90 4.11
CA CYS A 45 -1.81 -0.56 4.02
C CYS A 45 -0.73 -1.33 4.78
N GLN A 46 -1.02 -2.60 5.05
CA GLN A 46 -0.02 -3.59 5.43
C GLN A 46 -0.14 -4.81 4.52
N ILE A 47 0.98 -5.41 4.18
CA ILE A 47 1.07 -6.63 3.38
C ILE A 47 1.92 -7.63 4.14
N ARG A 48 1.31 -8.77 4.51
CA ARG A 48 2.04 -9.94 4.99
C ARG A 48 2.72 -10.57 3.79
N LEU A 49 4.06 -10.51 3.74
CA LEU A 49 4.82 -10.88 2.54
C LEU A 49 4.74 -12.36 2.18
N SER A 50 4.34 -13.23 3.11
CA SER A 50 4.06 -14.63 2.81
C SER A 50 2.84 -14.82 1.91
N ASP A 51 1.89 -13.88 1.91
CA ASP A 51 0.67 -13.96 1.10
C ASP A 51 0.96 -13.78 -0.40
N ILE A 52 2.08 -13.12 -0.73
CA ILE A 52 2.50 -12.83 -2.11
C ILE A 52 3.76 -13.59 -2.55
N ALA A 53 4.42 -14.33 -1.64
CA ALA A 53 5.72 -14.97 -1.90
C ALA A 53 5.70 -15.88 -3.13
N GLU A 54 4.65 -16.69 -3.29
CA GLU A 54 4.50 -17.58 -4.45
C GLU A 54 4.19 -16.82 -5.74
N LEU A 55 3.70 -15.59 -5.69
CA LEU A 55 3.36 -14.77 -6.85
C LEU A 55 4.55 -13.87 -7.27
N ASP A 56 5.42 -13.49 -6.34
CA ASP A 56 6.64 -12.72 -6.59
C ASP A 56 7.78 -13.58 -7.14
N LYS A 57 7.65 -13.98 -8.42
CA LYS A 57 8.62 -14.85 -9.12
C LYS A 57 10.00 -14.23 -9.30
N GLU A 58 10.12 -12.91 -9.17
CA GLU A 58 11.37 -12.16 -9.35
C GLU A 58 12.10 -11.92 -8.01
N ASN A 59 11.52 -12.32 -6.87
CA ASN A 59 12.05 -12.13 -5.52
C ASN A 59 12.35 -10.66 -5.23
N ARG A 60 11.41 -9.78 -5.60
CA ARG A 60 11.54 -8.33 -5.41
C ARG A 60 11.36 -7.95 -3.94
N LEU A 61 10.62 -8.74 -3.17
CA LEU A 61 10.40 -8.52 -1.74
C LEU A 61 10.92 -9.71 -0.88
N PRO A 62 11.17 -9.51 0.42
CA PRO A 62 11.72 -10.56 1.31
C PRO A 62 10.89 -11.84 1.56
N HIS A 63 9.68 -11.96 0.98
CA HIS A 63 8.74 -13.11 1.07
C HIS A 63 8.29 -13.52 2.49
N THR A 64 8.81 -12.86 3.52
CA THR A 64 8.52 -13.10 4.93
C THR A 64 8.49 -11.77 5.67
N GLY A 65 7.75 -11.73 6.78
CA GLY A 65 7.51 -10.49 7.50
C GLY A 65 6.40 -9.66 6.86
N TYR A 66 6.48 -8.35 7.07
CA TYR A 66 5.42 -7.39 6.78
C TYR A 66 5.99 -6.13 6.16
N LEU A 67 5.34 -5.68 5.09
CA LEU A 67 5.54 -4.36 4.51
C LEU A 67 4.38 -3.47 4.94
N TYR A 68 4.68 -2.27 5.42
CA TYR A 68 3.69 -1.27 5.80
C TYR A 68 3.90 -0.04 4.93
N ILE A 69 2.81 0.55 4.48
CA ILE A 69 2.81 1.85 3.84
C ILE A 69 1.93 2.75 4.69
N PHE A 70 2.54 3.77 5.24
CA PHE A 70 1.88 4.92 5.82
C PHE A 70 2.03 6.11 4.88
N LEU A 71 1.14 7.09 5.01
CA LEU A 71 1.18 8.31 4.21
C LEU A 71 1.16 9.51 5.14
N GLU A 72 2.21 10.31 5.12
CA GLU A 72 2.20 11.64 5.72
C GLU A 72 1.28 12.54 4.89
N THR A 73 0.42 13.28 5.57
CA THR A 73 -0.55 14.16 4.95
C THR A 73 -0.17 15.62 5.23
N GLU A 74 0.22 16.36 4.20
CA GLU A 74 0.48 17.80 4.31
C GLU A 74 -0.69 18.58 3.67
N ASP A 75 -1.24 19.56 4.38
CA ASP A 75 -2.32 20.46 3.92
C ASP A 75 -3.63 19.78 3.43
N GLY A 76 -4.09 18.71 4.09
CA GLY A 76 -5.45 18.19 3.89
C GLY A 76 -5.72 17.52 2.54
N ASN A 77 -4.78 16.67 2.09
CA ASN A 77 -4.86 15.65 1.00
C ASN A 77 -4.03 15.94 -0.26
N TYR A 78 -3.31 17.05 -0.34
CA TYR A 78 -2.67 17.47 -1.60
C TYR A 78 -1.21 17.06 -1.76
N HIS A 79 -0.58 16.55 -0.69
CA HIS A 79 0.82 16.15 -0.70
C HIS A 79 1.00 14.92 0.18
N LEU A 80 0.80 13.74 -0.41
CA LEU A 80 1.05 12.48 0.26
C LEU A 80 2.53 12.09 0.12
N LYS A 81 3.21 11.88 1.24
CA LYS A 81 4.56 11.32 1.25
C LYS A 81 4.52 9.92 1.86
N PRO A 82 5.14 8.91 1.23
CA PRO A 82 5.10 7.56 1.74
C PRO A 82 6.13 7.37 2.84
N ASP A 83 5.73 6.82 3.98
CA ASP A 83 6.61 6.16 4.92
C ASP A 83 6.43 4.64 4.78
N VAL A 84 7.42 3.99 4.16
CA VAL A 84 7.39 2.56 3.93
C VAL A 84 8.32 1.86 4.90
N ARG A 85 7.74 1.01 5.74
CA ARG A 85 8.47 0.28 6.78
C ARG A 85 8.39 -1.22 6.55
N TYR A 86 9.51 -1.91 6.76
CA TYR A 86 9.59 -3.36 6.72
C TYR A 86 9.88 -3.92 8.11
N TYR A 87 9.18 -5.00 8.46
CA TYR A 87 9.45 -5.78 9.66
C TYR A 87 9.55 -7.26 9.32
N ASP A 88 10.66 -7.90 9.67
CA ASP A 88 10.97 -9.28 9.29
C ASP A 88 10.25 -10.36 10.12
N SER A 89 9.56 -9.93 11.18
CA SER A 89 9.00 -10.81 12.21
C SER A 89 7.49 -10.63 12.32
N LYS A 90 6.86 -11.36 13.25
CA LYS A 90 5.42 -11.25 13.50
C LYS A 90 5.13 -9.99 14.33
N PRO A 91 4.25 -9.08 13.89
CA PRO A 91 3.88 -7.89 14.66
C PRO A 91 2.96 -8.26 15.83
N GLU A 92 2.91 -7.37 16.82
CA GLU A 92 2.35 -7.68 18.15
C GLU A 92 1.39 -6.60 18.66
N LEU A 93 1.55 -5.36 18.18
CA LEU A 93 0.80 -4.20 18.66
C LEU A 93 -0.27 -3.80 17.65
N ALA A 94 -1.54 -3.90 18.02
CA ALA A 94 -2.65 -3.36 17.26
C ALA A 94 -2.94 -1.91 17.71
N ILE A 95 -2.92 -0.96 16.78
CA ILE A 95 -3.21 0.45 17.07
C ILE A 95 -4.60 0.79 16.55
N ASN A 96 -5.58 0.82 17.44
CA ASN A 96 -6.96 1.10 17.07
C ASN A 96 -7.15 2.56 16.64
N ASP A 97 -8.08 2.78 15.73
CA ASP A 97 -8.51 4.11 15.30
C ASP A 97 -7.37 5.01 14.78
N PHE A 98 -6.30 4.40 14.23
CA PHE A 98 -5.10 5.11 13.78
C PHE A 98 -5.44 6.30 12.85
N ASN A 99 -6.23 6.05 11.81
CA ASN A 99 -6.62 7.10 10.85
C ASN A 99 -7.65 8.10 11.42
N ALA A 100 -8.36 7.75 12.50
CA ALA A 100 -9.34 8.66 13.11
C ALA A 100 -8.69 9.81 13.89
N ALA A 101 -7.38 9.72 14.15
CA ALA A 101 -6.63 10.81 14.73
C ALA A 101 -6.26 11.92 13.73
N VAL A 102 -6.46 11.68 12.42
CA VAL A 102 -6.07 12.61 11.35
C VAL A 102 -7.31 13.22 10.70
N ASP A 103 -7.40 14.55 10.73
CA ASP A 103 -8.52 15.32 10.17
C ASP A 103 -8.73 14.98 8.68
N GLY A 104 -9.96 14.64 8.30
CA GLY A 104 -10.34 14.27 6.93
C GLY A 104 -10.18 12.79 6.58
N PHE A 105 -9.60 11.97 7.47
CA PHE A 105 -9.40 10.53 7.27
C PHE A 105 -10.16 9.65 8.28
N GLU A 106 -11.10 10.23 9.02
CA GLU A 106 -11.81 9.58 10.13
C GLU A 106 -12.67 8.40 9.67
N ASN A 107 -13.05 8.38 8.39
CA ASN A 107 -13.86 7.32 7.80
C ASN A 107 -13.04 6.08 7.38
N PHE A 108 -11.70 6.14 7.40
CA PHE A 108 -10.83 5.03 7.00
C PHE A 108 -10.41 4.15 8.18
N THR A 109 -11.36 3.86 9.08
CA THR A 109 -11.21 2.96 10.24
C THR A 109 -11.68 1.53 9.97
N GLU A 110 -12.37 1.31 8.84
CA GLU A 110 -12.75 -0.01 8.38
C GLU A 110 -11.63 -0.65 7.56
N ALA A 111 -11.35 -1.93 7.80
CA ALA A 111 -10.35 -2.67 7.05
C ALA A 111 -10.92 -3.27 5.75
N TYR A 112 -10.10 -3.23 4.70
CA TYR A 112 -10.36 -3.90 3.44
C TYR A 112 -9.27 -4.96 3.21
N LEU A 113 -9.65 -6.23 3.35
CA LEU A 113 -8.74 -7.37 3.21
C LEU A 113 -8.31 -7.53 1.76
N MET A 114 -7.02 -7.78 1.56
CA MET A 114 -6.43 -8.02 0.24
C MET A 114 -6.52 -9.49 -0.14
N GLU A 115 -6.94 -9.75 -1.37
CA GLU A 115 -6.80 -11.02 -2.07
C GLU A 115 -5.85 -10.85 -3.25
N PHE A 116 -4.92 -11.78 -3.42
CA PHE A 116 -3.86 -11.68 -4.43
C PHE A 116 -4.02 -12.72 -5.54
N SER A 117 -3.83 -12.29 -6.79
CA SER A 117 -3.79 -13.18 -7.96
C SER A 117 -2.76 -12.74 -8.98
N GLU A 118 -2.33 -13.66 -9.85
CA GLU A 118 -1.48 -13.30 -10.99
C GLU A 118 -2.25 -12.43 -11.99
N ALA A 119 -1.57 -11.42 -12.53
CA ALA A 119 -2.07 -10.56 -13.60
C ALA A 119 -0.98 -10.29 -14.64
N ASP A 120 -1.39 -9.82 -15.81
CA ASP A 120 -0.45 -9.31 -16.79
C ASP A 120 0.12 -7.96 -16.34
N GLY A 121 1.38 -7.68 -16.66
CA GLY A 121 2.11 -6.53 -16.12
C GLY A 121 1.48 -5.18 -16.47
N ASP A 122 0.76 -5.10 -17.57
CA ASP A 122 0.06 -3.91 -18.09
C ASP A 122 -1.46 -3.91 -17.79
N GLU A 123 -1.98 -4.88 -17.03
CA GLU A 123 -3.39 -4.88 -16.61
C GLU A 123 -3.70 -3.63 -15.77
N ILE A 124 -4.79 -2.93 -16.09
CA ILE A 124 -5.24 -1.75 -15.35
C ILE A 124 -6.06 -2.22 -14.14
N CYS A 125 -5.45 -2.14 -12.97
CA CYS A 125 -6.04 -2.46 -11.67
C CYS A 125 -5.11 -1.99 -10.54
N THR A 126 -5.56 -2.15 -9.29
CA THR A 126 -4.67 -2.11 -8.13
C THR A 126 -3.76 -3.35 -8.15
N LYS A 127 -2.44 -3.13 -8.17
CA LYS A 127 -1.47 -4.21 -8.36
C LYS A 127 -0.12 -3.93 -7.71
N LEU A 128 0.60 -4.99 -7.36
CA LEU A 128 2.03 -4.93 -7.14
C LEU A 128 2.77 -5.25 -8.44
N PHE A 129 3.89 -4.55 -8.65
CA PHE A 129 4.79 -4.76 -9.77
C PHE A 129 4.13 -4.58 -11.15
N GLY A 130 4.83 -4.99 -12.21
CA GLY A 130 4.41 -4.75 -13.58
C GLY A 130 4.79 -3.34 -14.08
N SER A 131 4.02 -2.85 -15.04
CA SER A 131 4.16 -1.53 -15.64
C SER A 131 3.08 -0.60 -15.07
N PRO A 132 3.41 0.64 -14.68
CA PRO A 132 2.39 1.62 -14.31
C PRO A 132 1.46 1.87 -15.49
N SER A 133 0.14 1.86 -15.23
CA SER A 133 -0.88 2.29 -16.19
C SER A 133 -0.65 3.75 -16.58
N ASP A 134 -1.05 4.15 -17.78
CA ASP A 134 -1.03 5.55 -18.26
C ASP A 134 0.31 6.30 -18.16
N TRP A 135 1.42 5.59 -18.01
CA TRP A 135 2.75 6.18 -18.09
C TRP A 135 3.07 6.66 -19.52
N ASN A 136 2.86 7.95 -19.76
CA ASN A 136 2.95 8.59 -21.07
C ASN A 136 4.24 9.42 -21.27
N TYR A 137 5.16 9.37 -20.30
CA TYR A 137 6.42 10.10 -20.32
C TYR A 137 7.44 9.46 -21.29
N ALA A 138 8.37 10.29 -21.80
CA ALA A 138 9.39 9.84 -22.74
C ALA A 138 10.38 8.84 -22.12
N ASP A 139 10.64 8.97 -20.82
CA ASP A 139 11.52 8.09 -20.07
C ASP A 139 10.80 6.82 -19.63
N LYS A 140 11.57 5.74 -19.49
CA LYS A 140 11.03 4.50 -18.92
C LYS A 140 10.59 4.76 -17.47
N PRO A 141 9.46 4.19 -17.02
CA PRO A 141 9.04 4.33 -15.64
C PRO A 141 10.09 3.76 -14.70
N PRO A 142 10.24 4.34 -13.49
CA PRO A 142 10.90 3.65 -12.39
C PRO A 142 10.23 2.30 -12.13
N LYS A 143 10.92 1.43 -11.37
CA LYS A 143 10.39 0.11 -11.06
C LYS A 143 9.22 0.25 -10.09
N LEU A 144 8.04 -0.20 -10.51
CA LEU A 144 6.82 -0.15 -9.71
C LEU A 144 6.88 -1.14 -8.54
N LEU A 145 6.59 -0.66 -7.33
CA LEU A 145 6.21 -1.49 -6.19
C LEU A 145 4.71 -1.74 -6.22
N MET A 146 3.90 -0.68 -6.17
CA MET A 146 2.45 -0.75 -6.10
C MET A 146 1.84 0.34 -6.97
N GLN A 147 0.78 0.00 -7.71
CA GLN A 147 -0.18 0.94 -8.26
C GLN A 147 -1.48 0.78 -7.46
N TYR A 148 -2.03 1.89 -6.97
CA TYR A 148 -3.37 1.97 -6.42
C TYR A 148 -4.28 2.68 -7.41
N ASP A 149 -5.38 2.01 -7.75
CA ASP A 149 -6.44 2.53 -8.58
C ASP A 149 -7.66 2.82 -7.68
N PRO A 150 -7.98 4.10 -7.42
CA PRO A 150 -9.12 4.50 -6.58
C PRO A 150 -10.47 4.03 -7.11
N LEU A 151 -10.58 3.72 -8.40
CA LEU A 151 -11.83 3.31 -9.05
C LEU A 151 -11.96 1.78 -9.17
N ASP A 152 -10.86 1.04 -9.03
CA ASP A 152 -10.87 -0.44 -9.05
C ASP A 152 -11.49 -1.02 -7.77
N ASN A 153 -11.50 -0.27 -6.66
CA ASN A 153 -12.06 -0.72 -5.38
C ASN A 153 -12.91 0.35 -4.68
N ASP A 154 -14.12 -0.03 -4.24
CA ASP A 154 -15.09 0.83 -3.55
C ASP A 154 -14.72 1.07 -2.07
N THR A 155 -13.59 1.77 -1.86
CA THR A 155 -13.09 2.17 -0.53
C THR A 155 -13.42 3.62 -0.19
N GLY A 156 -13.75 4.44 -1.19
CA GLY A 156 -13.91 5.90 -1.07
C GLY A 156 -12.60 6.67 -0.89
N PHE A 157 -11.44 6.01 -0.82
CA PHE A 157 -10.16 6.68 -0.66
C PHE A 157 -9.70 7.27 -2.00
N LEU A 158 -9.62 8.60 -2.05
CA LEU A 158 -9.22 9.39 -3.21
C LEU A 158 -10.09 9.11 -4.46
N GLU A 159 -11.37 8.82 -4.26
CA GLU A 159 -12.34 8.58 -5.36
C GLU A 159 -12.48 9.75 -6.35
N PHE A 160 -12.00 10.94 -5.97
CA PHE A 160 -11.97 12.12 -6.83
C PHE A 160 -10.76 12.14 -7.79
N LEU A 161 -9.77 11.29 -7.56
CA LEU A 161 -8.60 11.16 -8.44
C LEU A 161 -9.02 10.37 -9.68
N ASP A 162 -9.11 11.04 -10.81
CA ASP A 162 -9.21 10.42 -12.12
C ASP A 162 -7.79 10.00 -12.53
N GLY A 163 -7.33 8.82 -12.11
CA GLY A 163 -5.96 8.36 -12.34
C GLY A 163 -5.45 7.37 -11.30
N PHE A 164 -4.15 7.37 -11.03
CA PHE A 164 -3.49 6.36 -10.19
C PHE A 164 -2.52 6.97 -9.19
N ILE A 165 -2.29 6.24 -8.09
CA ILE A 165 -1.12 6.44 -7.23
C ILE A 165 -0.11 5.34 -7.52
N TYR A 166 1.15 5.74 -7.72
CA TYR A 166 2.25 4.81 -7.86
C TYR A 166 3.23 4.93 -6.68
N PHE A 167 3.61 3.78 -6.16
CA PHE A 167 4.76 3.62 -5.28
C PHE A 167 5.88 3.01 -6.12
N PHE A 168 6.97 3.74 -6.27
CA PHE A 168 8.15 3.28 -7.01
C PHE A 168 9.28 2.93 -6.06
N PHE A 169 10.01 1.86 -6.37
CA PHE A 169 11.28 1.60 -5.72
C PHE A 169 12.30 2.70 -6.06
N GLY A 170 13.16 3.02 -5.10
CA GLY A 170 14.37 3.79 -5.36
C GLY A 170 15.40 3.03 -6.21
N GLU A 171 16.59 3.60 -6.39
CA GLU A 171 17.67 2.98 -7.19
C GLU A 171 18.06 1.58 -6.71
N ASP A 172 18.03 1.37 -5.38
CA ASP A 172 18.23 0.07 -4.74
C ASP A 172 16.89 -0.45 -4.21
N GLU A 173 16.30 -1.44 -4.90
CA GLU A 173 15.01 -2.05 -4.53
C GLU A 173 15.00 -2.68 -3.12
N LYS A 174 16.17 -2.93 -2.53
CA LYS A 174 16.27 -3.49 -1.19
C LYS A 174 16.09 -2.44 -0.08
N LYS A 175 16.23 -1.16 -0.42
CA LYS A 175 16.02 -0.04 0.50
C LYS A 175 14.60 0.45 0.40
N LEU A 176 13.70 -0.27 1.07
CA LEU A 176 12.26 -0.02 1.05
C LEU A 176 11.93 1.36 1.62
N GLU A 177 12.75 1.89 2.52
CA GLU A 177 12.64 3.26 3.03
C GLU A 177 12.82 4.36 1.95
N ASN A 178 13.35 4.02 0.77
CA ASN A 178 13.52 4.97 -0.34
C ASN A 178 12.38 4.89 -1.38
N ILE A 179 11.26 4.24 -1.04
CA ILE A 179 10.11 4.19 -1.93
C ILE A 179 9.53 5.60 -2.08
N THR A 180 9.19 5.97 -3.31
CA THR A 180 8.63 7.29 -3.63
C THR A 180 7.19 7.17 -4.12
N LEU A 181 6.36 8.15 -3.81
CA LEU A 181 4.97 8.24 -4.27
C LEU A 181 4.88 9.22 -5.44
N TRP A 182 4.13 8.84 -6.46
CA TRP A 182 3.75 9.67 -7.61
C TRP A 182 2.24 9.59 -7.81
N GLU A 183 1.63 10.72 -8.10
CA GLU A 183 0.21 10.82 -8.45
C GLU A 183 0.10 11.11 -9.94
N GLU A 184 -0.70 10.34 -10.66
CA GLU A 184 -1.03 10.58 -12.06
C GLU A 184 -2.49 10.96 -12.17
N TYR A 185 -2.74 12.05 -12.89
CA TYR A 185 -4.06 12.60 -13.16
C TYR A 185 -4.32 12.43 -14.67
N THR A 186 -5.35 11.69 -15.04
CA THR A 186 -5.78 11.45 -16.42
C THR A 186 -6.73 12.51 -16.96
#